data_AF-A0A7S2YHB9-F1
#
_entry.id   AF-A0A7S2YHB9-F1
#
_cell.length_a   1.000
_cell.length_b   1.000
_cell.length_c   1.000
_cell.angle_alpha   90.00
_cell.angle_beta   90.00
_cell.angle_gamma   90.00
#
_symmetry.space_group_name_H-M   'P 1'
#
loop_
_entity.id
_entity.type
_entity.pdbx_description
1 polymer ?
#
loop_
_entity_poly.entity_id
_entity_poly.type
_entity_poly.pdbx_seq_one_letter_code
_entity_poly.pdbx_strand_id
1 'polypeptide(L)'
;VPDSSDVVVVRSDEDMGTVFIYRRTCNWSLEQTFTPGAQTTSLAIEGDILLVGTPLKSGTGAVIVYAYDGSSWAQTQEINPPNPQVTLFGTPVAISGNSAAITSQGA
;
A
#
# COMPACT_ATOMS: atom_id res chain seq x y z
N VAL A 1 -3.73 -20.58 -16.73
CA VAL A 1 -3.39 -19.13 -16.72
C VAL A 1 -3.93 -18.60 -15.41
N PRO A 2 -3.10 -17.94 -14.58
CA PRO A 2 -3.33 -17.85 -13.13
C PRO A 2 -4.72 -17.30 -12.86
N ASP A 3 -5.45 -17.94 -11.93
CA ASP A 3 -6.81 -17.56 -11.57
C ASP A 3 -6.88 -16.05 -11.37
N SER A 4 -7.75 -15.38 -12.14
CA SER A 4 -8.05 -13.96 -12.00
C SER A 4 -8.82 -13.74 -10.70
N SER A 5 -8.18 -13.99 -9.56
CA SER A 5 -8.69 -13.55 -8.27
C SER A 5 -8.56 -12.03 -8.23
N ASP A 6 -9.70 -11.36 -8.43
CA ASP A 6 -9.78 -9.91 -8.28
C ASP A 6 -9.52 -9.58 -6.80
N VAL A 7 -8.45 -8.82 -6.52
CA VAL A 7 -8.13 -8.32 -5.17
C VAL A 7 -8.49 -6.84 -5.10
N VAL A 8 -9.27 -6.47 -4.08
CA VAL A 8 -9.62 -5.08 -3.79
C VAL A 8 -9.07 -4.69 -2.44
N VAL A 9 -8.45 -3.52 -2.38
CA VAL A 9 -7.87 -2.97 -1.17
C VAL A 9 -8.65 -1.72 -0.79
N VAL A 10 -9.13 -1.68 0.45
CA VAL A 10 -9.89 -0.55 1.02
C VAL A 10 -9.15 -0.02 2.23
N ARG A 11 -9.15 1.30 2.42
CA ARG A 11 -8.64 1.93 3.64
C ARG A 11 -9.76 2.54 4.48
N SER A 12 -9.59 2.53 5.80
CA SER A 12 -10.39 3.31 6.75
C SER A 12 -9.56 4.44 7.34
N ASP A 13 -10.13 5.66 7.38
CA ASP A 13 -9.48 6.84 7.93
C ASP A 13 -9.60 6.95 9.47
N GLU A 14 -10.39 6.07 10.11
CA GLU A 14 -10.71 6.19 11.54
C GLU A 14 -9.59 5.69 12.48
N ASP A 15 -8.79 4.70 12.03
CA ASP A 15 -7.73 4.08 12.83
C ASP A 15 -6.41 4.01 12.05
N MET A 16 -5.71 5.15 11.96
CA MET A 16 -4.38 5.28 11.34
C MET A 16 -4.29 4.71 9.91
N GLY A 17 -5.40 4.65 9.16
CA GLY A 17 -5.36 4.12 7.80
C GLY A 17 -5.34 2.59 7.71
N THR A 18 -6.16 1.90 8.51
CA THR A 18 -6.28 0.42 8.45
C THR A 18 -6.65 -0.03 7.05
N VAL A 19 -5.98 -1.09 6.58
CA VAL A 19 -6.11 -1.63 5.23
C VAL A 19 -6.85 -2.96 5.28
N PHE A 20 -7.89 -3.08 4.46
CA PHE A 20 -8.70 -4.28 4.27
C PHE A 20 -8.42 -4.85 2.88
N ILE A 21 -8.10 -6.14 2.83
CA ILE A 21 -7.91 -6.90 1.60
C ILE A 21 -9.13 -7.77 1.38
N TYR A 22 -9.81 -7.58 0.25
CA TYR A 22 -10.88 -8.43 -0.20
C TYR A 22 -10.43 -9.23 -1.41
N ARG A 23 -10.73 -10.53 -1.41
CA ARG A 23 -10.49 -11.41 -2.55
C ARG A 23 -11.82 -11.92 -3.09
N ARG A 24 -11.93 -11.92 -4.43
CA ARG A 24 -13.06 -12.51 -5.13
C ARG A 24 -12.68 -13.88 -5.69
N THR A 25 -13.47 -14.87 -5.32
CA THR A 25 -13.46 -16.20 -5.97
C THR A 25 -14.79 -16.41 -6.68
N CYS A 26 -15.86 -16.61 -5.92
CA CYS A 26 -17.25 -16.55 -6.39
C CYS A 26 -17.99 -15.34 -5.80
N ASN A 27 -17.62 -14.95 -4.59
CA ASN A 27 -18.11 -13.78 -3.87
C ASN A 27 -16.92 -12.98 -3.33
N TRP A 28 -17.14 -11.72 -2.97
CA TRP A 28 -16.16 -10.94 -2.22
C TRP A 28 -16.13 -11.42 -0.77
N SER A 29 -14.95 -11.78 -0.28
CA SER A 29 -14.71 -12.08 1.12
C SER A 29 -13.50 -11.32 1.63
N LEU A 30 -13.58 -10.85 2.88
CA LEU A 30 -12.43 -10.27 3.56
C LEU A 30 -11.36 -11.37 3.71
N GLU A 31 -10.22 -11.16 3.06
CA GLU A 31 -9.06 -12.04 3.14
C GLU A 31 -8.20 -11.68 4.35
N GLN A 32 -7.92 -10.38 4.54
CA GLN A 32 -7.05 -9.92 5.61
C GLN A 32 -7.36 -8.47 6.01
N THR A 33 -7.13 -8.15 7.27
CA THR A 33 -7.06 -6.78 7.77
C THR A 33 -5.70 -6.56 8.40
N PHE A 34 -5.08 -5.42 8.13
CA PHE A 34 -3.84 -5.03 8.82
C PHE A 34 -3.75 -3.51 8.99
N THR A 35 -2.99 -3.10 10.02
CA THR A 35 -2.77 -1.69 10.35
C THR A 35 -1.29 -1.35 10.12
N PRO A 36 -0.97 -0.50 9.14
CA PRO A 36 0.43 -0.17 8.80
C PRO A 36 1.18 0.66 9.86
N GLY A 37 0.52 1.02 10.96
CA GLY A 37 1.12 1.79 12.06
C GLY A 37 1.41 3.26 11.72
N ALA A 38 0.85 3.78 10.62
CA ALA A 38 0.95 5.18 10.22
C ALA A 38 -0.22 5.55 9.32
N GLN A 39 -0.69 6.81 9.39
CA GLN A 39 -1.80 7.30 8.58
C GLN A 39 -1.54 7.06 7.09
N THR A 40 -2.43 6.28 6.46
CA THR A 40 -2.35 5.94 5.05
C THR A 40 -3.24 6.84 4.22
N THR A 41 -2.80 7.24 3.03
CA THR A 41 -3.56 8.13 2.14
C THR A 41 -3.71 7.60 0.73
N SER A 42 -2.83 6.69 0.30
CA SER A 42 -2.82 6.14 -1.04
C SER A 42 -2.51 4.64 -1.01
N LEU A 43 -3.10 3.90 -1.96
CA LEU A 43 -2.96 2.47 -2.10
C LEU A 43 -2.80 2.14 -3.59
N ALA A 44 -1.88 1.25 -3.94
CA ALA A 44 -1.77 0.69 -5.28
C ALA A 44 -1.42 -0.79 -5.19
N ILE A 45 -2.18 -1.64 -5.88
CA ILE A 45 -1.99 -3.09 -5.88
C ILE A 45 -1.86 -3.60 -7.30
N GLU A 46 -0.92 -4.53 -7.51
CA GLU A 46 -0.83 -5.31 -8.74
C GLU A 46 -0.27 -6.70 -8.42
N GLY A 47 -1.04 -7.72 -8.79
CA GLY A 47 -0.74 -9.10 -8.42
C GLY A 47 -0.57 -9.26 -6.91
N ASP A 48 0.59 -9.75 -6.51
CA ASP A 48 0.97 -10.04 -5.13
C ASP A 48 1.68 -8.88 -4.44
N ILE A 49 1.70 -7.67 -5.02
CA ILE A 49 2.38 -6.50 -4.44
C ILE A 49 1.37 -5.38 -4.16
N LEU A 50 1.43 -4.85 -2.94
CA LEU A 50 0.63 -3.73 -2.48
C LEU A 50 1.55 -2.64 -1.94
N LEU A 51 1.41 -1.44 -2.48
CA LEU A 51 2.04 -0.22 -2.02
C LEU A 51 1.05 0.58 -1.18
N VAL A 52 1.50 1.02 -0.01
CA VAL A 52 0.72 1.83 0.93
C VAL A 52 1.47 3.14 1.20
N GLY A 53 0.92 4.25 0.73
CA GLY A 53 1.47 5.58 0.98
C GLY A 53 1.13 6.08 2.37
N THR A 54 2.14 6.52 3.11
CA THR A 54 2.08 7.03 4.48
C THR A 54 2.74 8.42 4.56
N PRO A 55 2.13 9.47 4.01
CA PRO A 55 2.78 10.76 3.74
C PRO A 55 3.18 11.54 4.99
N LEU A 56 2.61 11.21 6.15
CA LEU A 56 2.94 11.86 7.43
C LEU A 56 3.92 11.05 8.28
N LYS A 57 4.34 9.86 7.82
CA LYS A 57 5.27 9.03 8.57
C LYS A 57 6.61 9.76 8.71
N SER A 58 7.08 9.88 9.95
CA SER A 58 8.37 10.51 10.29
C SER A 58 8.58 11.94 9.72
N GLY A 59 7.49 12.67 9.45
CA GLY A 59 7.52 14.07 8.98
C GLY A 59 7.88 14.28 7.50
N THR A 60 8.37 13.25 6.80
CA THR A 60 8.75 13.32 5.36
C THR A 60 7.88 12.43 4.48
N GLY A 61 7.21 11.44 5.07
CA GLY A 61 6.40 10.43 4.41
C GLY A 61 7.19 9.19 4.04
N ALA A 62 6.50 8.08 3.84
CA ALA A 62 7.08 6.81 3.41
C ALA A 62 6.07 6.00 2.58
N VAL A 63 6.57 5.02 1.83
CA VAL A 63 5.73 3.99 1.19
C VAL A 63 6.06 2.64 1.79
N ILE A 64 5.05 1.94 2.30
CA ILE A 64 5.18 0.60 2.85
C ILE A 64 4.81 -0.40 1.76
N VAL A 65 5.66 -1.41 1.55
CA VAL A 65 5.47 -2.48 0.58
C VAL A 65 5.01 -3.73 1.30
N TYR A 66 3.89 -4.28 0.86
CA TYR A 66 3.39 -5.57 1.27
C TYR A 66 3.48 -6.55 0.09
N ALA A 67 3.89 -7.77 0.39
CA ALA A 67 3.85 -8.87 -0.58
C ALA A 67 2.94 -9.99 -0.07
N TYR A 68 2.20 -10.61 -0.99
CA TYR A 68 1.43 -11.81 -0.73
C TYR A 68 2.32 -13.05 -0.88
N ASP A 69 2.35 -13.91 0.13
CA ASP A 69 3.17 -15.13 0.14
C ASP A 69 2.42 -16.40 -0.34
N GLY A 70 1.20 -16.24 -0.83
CA GLY A 70 0.30 -17.35 -1.15
C GLY A 70 -0.71 -17.67 -0.04
N SER A 71 -0.56 -17.06 1.14
CA SER A 71 -1.46 -17.23 2.28
C SER A 71 -1.81 -15.93 2.99
N SER A 72 -0.88 -14.98 3.07
CA SER A 72 -1.05 -13.72 3.78
C SER A 72 -0.25 -12.59 3.14
N TRP A 73 -0.68 -11.36 3.39
CA TRP A 73 0.04 -10.13 3.07
C TRP A 73 0.96 -9.75 4.22
N ALA A 74 2.25 -9.67 3.96
CA ALA A 74 3.27 -9.28 4.94
C ALA A 74 4.04 -8.05 4.46
N GLN A 75 4.39 -7.15 5.38
CA GLN A 75 5.27 -6.02 5.08
C GLN A 75 6.67 -6.58 4.75
N THR A 76 7.14 -6.30 3.54
CA THR A 76 8.46 -6.75 3.07
C THR A 76 9.48 -5.62 3.02
N GLN A 77 9.02 -4.38 2.84
CA GLN A 77 9.91 -3.23 2.71
C GLN A 77 9.23 -1.92 3.15
N GLU A 78 10.05 -0.98 3.60
CA GLU A 78 9.68 0.43 3.74
C GLU A 78 10.59 1.27 2.84
N ILE A 79 9.97 2.07 1.96
CA ILE A 79 10.64 2.97 1.04
C ILE A 79 10.54 4.37 1.62
N ASN A 80 11.70 4.87 2.04
CA ASN A 80 11.86 6.24 2.51
C ASN A 80 12.21 7.17 1.33
N PRO A 81 11.90 8.47 1.42
CA PRO A 81 12.31 9.42 0.42
C PRO A 81 13.84 9.46 0.29
N PRO A 82 14.37 9.59 -0.94
CA PRO A 82 15.82 9.65 -1.15
C PRO A 82 16.45 10.94 -0.61
N ASN A 83 15.65 12.01 -0.46
CA ASN A 83 16.07 13.28 0.11
C ASN A 83 15.18 13.60 1.32
N PRO A 84 15.75 13.79 2.53
CA PRO A 84 14.98 14.08 3.74
C PRO A 84 14.30 15.47 3.75
N GLN A 85 14.53 16.32 2.74
CA GLN A 85 13.87 17.62 2.60
C GLN A 85 12.53 17.54 1.86
N VAL A 86 12.19 16.40 1.25
CA VAL A 86 10.86 16.24 0.65
C VAL A 86 9.83 15.97 1.74
N THR A 87 8.62 16.43 1.50
CA THR A 87 7.46 16.18 2.36
C THR A 87 6.39 15.43 1.59
N LEU A 88 5.48 14.78 2.31
CA LEU A 88 4.36 14.04 1.71
C LEU A 88 4.83 13.00 0.67
N PHE A 89 5.93 12.30 0.94
CA PHE A 89 6.36 11.18 0.11
C PHE A 89 5.34 10.04 0.20
N GLY A 90 4.91 9.50 -0.94
CA GLY A 90 3.86 8.49 -1.00
C GLY A 90 2.45 9.05 -1.24
N THR A 91 2.33 10.25 -1.84
CA THR A 91 1.03 10.81 -2.22
C THR A 91 1.06 11.47 -3.60
N PRO A 92 0.47 10.85 -4.65
CA PRO A 92 0.04 9.44 -4.82
C PRO A 92 1.17 8.39 -5.00
N VAL A 93 0.76 7.11 -4.97
CA VAL A 93 1.55 5.94 -5.41
C VAL A 93 0.81 5.20 -6.54
N ALA A 94 1.57 4.61 -7.46
CA ALA A 94 1.06 3.73 -8.52
C ALA A 94 2.07 2.63 -8.83
N ILE A 95 1.60 1.48 -9.29
CA ILE A 95 2.43 0.34 -9.70
C ILE A 95 1.93 -0.20 -11.05
N SER A 96 2.87 -0.57 -11.92
CA SER A 96 2.60 -1.27 -13.17
C SER A 96 3.80 -2.11 -13.61
N GLY A 97 3.55 -3.40 -13.79
CA GLY A 97 4.57 -4.42 -13.98
C GLY A 97 5.65 -4.36 -12.89
N ASN A 98 6.90 -4.14 -13.31
CA ASN A 98 8.05 -4.05 -12.42
C ASN A 98 8.39 -2.62 -11.99
N SER A 99 7.53 -1.63 -12.30
CA SER A 99 7.79 -0.22 -12.02
C SER A 99 6.77 0.34 -11.04
N ALA A 100 7.25 1.10 -10.07
CA ALA A 100 6.41 1.88 -9.17
C ALA A 100 6.69 3.38 -9.36
N ALA A 101 5.63 4.17 -9.43
CA ALA A 101 5.69 5.62 -9.42
C ALA A 101 5.26 6.11 -8.03
N ILE A 102 6.13 6.90 -7.40
CA ILE A 102 5.86 7.51 -6.10
C ILE A 102 6.12 8.99 -6.26
N THR A 103 5.14 9.80 -5.89
CA THR A 103 5.30 11.26 -5.88
C THR A 103 5.52 11.77 -4.47
N SER A 104 6.11 12.96 -4.40
CA SER A 104 6.32 13.71 -3.18
C SER A 104 6.14 15.19 -3.46
N GLN A 105 5.94 15.97 -2.41
CA GLN A 105 5.95 17.41 -2.48
C GLN A 105 7.35 17.92 -2.11
N GLY A 106 7.95 18.70 -3.02
CA GLY A 106 9.16 19.47 -2.72
C GLY A 106 8.79 20.76 -2.00
N ALA A 107 9.51 21.07 -0.93
CA ALA A 107 9.57 22.43 -0.38
C ALA A 107 10.53 23.29 -1.20
#